data_AF-A0A7C7U6E6-F1
#
_entry.id   AF-A0A7C7U6E6-F1
#
_cell.length_a   1.000
_cell.length_b   1.000
_cell.length_c   1.000
_cell.angle_alpha   90.00
_cell.angle_beta   90.00
_cell.angle_gamma   90.00
#
_symmetry.space_group_name_H-M   'P 1'
#
loop_
_entity.id
_entity.type
_entity.pdbx_description
1 polymer ?
#
loop_
_entity_poly.entity_id
_entity_poly.type
_entity_poly.pdbx_seq_one_letter_code
_entity_poly.pdbx_strand_id
1 'polypeptide(L)'
;MSATGEFQRYLATALAVLPQRGDAGGLDPGLTRLRAELESAQVEPEASLAECAERAIRALEFFWSDEAICANSAALLPDLRASAEDLRSISQIIVGQTGPAADRNSPTQES
;
A
#
# COMPACT_ATOMS: atom_id res chain seq x y z
N MET A 1 2.12 -19.54 6.37
CA MET A 1 1.68 -18.16 6.65
C MET A 1 0.59 -17.82 5.64
N SER A 2 -0.40 -17.02 6.01
CA SER A 2 -1.49 -16.61 5.10
C SER A 2 -1.12 -15.29 4.44
N ALA A 3 -1.44 -15.10 3.15
CA ALA A 3 -1.15 -13.88 2.39
C ALA A 3 -1.65 -12.60 3.09
N THR A 4 -2.79 -12.68 3.79
CA THR A 4 -3.34 -11.63 4.67
C THR A 4 -2.37 -11.21 5.78
N GLY A 5 -1.78 -12.18 6.49
CA GLY A 5 -0.87 -11.89 7.61
C GLY A 5 0.48 -11.34 7.14
N GLU A 6 0.94 -11.77 5.97
CA GLU A 6 2.14 -11.23 5.34
C GLU A 6 1.91 -9.79 4.86
N PHE A 7 0.78 -9.53 4.18
CA PHE A 7 0.37 -8.18 3.79
C PHE A 7 0.33 -7.21 4.98
N GLN A 8 -0.34 -7.60 6.08
CA GLN A 8 -0.41 -6.78 7.29
C GLN A 8 0.97 -6.53 7.89
N ARG A 9 1.85 -7.53 7.85
CA ARG A 9 3.23 -7.39 8.34
C ARG A 9 4.02 -6.38 7.51
N TYR A 10 4.00 -6.49 6.18
CA TYR A 10 4.74 -5.55 5.32
C TYR A 10 4.18 -4.13 5.42
N LEU A 11 2.86 -3.99 5.50
CA LEU A 11 2.21 -2.70 5.72
C LEU A 11 2.62 -2.08 7.07
N ALA A 12 2.66 -2.88 8.13
CA ALA A 12 3.13 -2.42 9.44
C ALA A 12 4.62 -2.03 9.42
N THR A 13 5.47 -2.75 8.69
CA THR A 13 6.87 -2.39 8.50
C THR A 13 7.01 -1.06 7.75
N ALA A 14 6.26 -0.85 6.67
CA ALA A 14 6.25 0.40 5.92
C ALA A 14 5.77 1.59 6.80
N LEU A 15 4.78 1.37 7.66
CA LEU A 15 4.34 2.39 8.62
C LEU A 15 5.37 2.69 9.72
N ALA A 16 6.12 1.67 10.16
CA ALA A 16 7.12 1.81 11.22
C ALA A 16 8.34 2.63 10.80
N VAL A 17 8.70 2.61 9.51
CA VAL A 17 9.79 3.43 8.96
C VAL A 17 9.37 4.88 8.71
N LEU A 18 8.07 5.16 8.66
CA LEU A 18 7.59 6.53 8.48
C LEU A 18 7.65 7.31 9.81
N PRO A 19 8.08 8.58 9.77
CA PRO A 19 8.19 9.39 10.98
C PRO A 19 6.84 9.53 11.70
N GLN A 20 6.88 9.53 13.03
CA GLN A 20 5.68 9.65 13.84
C GLN A 20 5.18 11.10 13.89
N ARG A 21 3.85 11.30 13.81
CA ARG A 21 3.23 12.61 14.04
C ARG A 21 3.65 13.12 15.41
N GLY A 22 4.55 14.10 15.44
CA GLY A 22 5.05 14.72 16.68
C GLY A 22 6.57 14.82 16.80
N ASP A 23 7.35 14.20 15.91
CA ASP A 23 8.79 14.42 15.88
C ASP A 23 9.07 15.88 15.44
N ALA A 24 9.72 16.64 16.30
CA ALA A 24 9.73 18.10 16.30
C ALA A 24 10.56 18.68 15.15
N GLY A 25 9.99 18.68 13.96
CA GLY A 25 10.60 19.26 12.76
C GLY A 25 9.75 18.97 11.54
N GLY A 26 8.67 19.73 11.36
CA GLY A 26 7.81 19.78 10.17
C GLY A 26 7.82 18.50 9.31
N LEU A 27 7.05 17.50 9.73
CA LEU A 27 6.87 16.26 8.96
C LEU A 27 6.49 16.63 7.53
N ASP A 28 7.28 16.17 6.57
CA ASP A 28 7.05 16.45 5.16
C ASP A 28 5.59 16.09 4.80
N PRO A 29 4.83 17.00 4.15
CA PRO A 29 3.42 16.76 3.86
C PRO A 29 3.22 15.51 2.99
N GLY A 30 4.23 15.14 2.20
CA GLY A 30 4.30 13.89 1.45
C GLY A 30 4.34 12.66 2.33
N LEU A 31 5.25 12.63 3.32
CA LEU A 31 5.35 11.53 4.29
C LEU A 31 4.08 11.41 5.14
N THR A 32 3.51 12.55 5.54
CA THR A 32 2.25 12.58 6.30
C THR A 32 1.10 11.99 5.49
N ARG A 33 1.01 12.33 4.21
CA ARG A 33 -0.02 11.81 3.30
C ARG A 33 0.20 10.33 3.02
N LEU A 34 1.43 9.91 2.72
CA LEU A 34 1.77 8.51 2.51
C LEU A 34 1.36 7.66 3.71
N ARG A 35 1.68 8.10 4.92
CA ARG A 35 1.29 7.40 6.14
C ARG A 35 -0.23 7.25 6.25
N ALA A 36 -0.99 8.32 6.02
CA ALA A 36 -2.45 8.27 6.11
C ALA A 36 -3.07 7.29 5.11
N GLU A 37 -2.54 7.19 3.90
CA GLU A 37 -2.99 6.22 2.90
C GLU A 37 -2.69 4.78 3.33
N LEU A 38 -1.49 4.52 3.87
CA LEU A 38 -1.10 3.20 4.38
C LEU A 38 -1.91 2.80 5.63
N GLU A 39 -2.20 3.74 6.54
CA GLU A 39 -3.08 3.52 7.69
C GLU A 39 -4.52 3.21 7.21
N SER A 40 -5.02 3.93 6.20
CA SER A 40 -6.33 3.65 5.61
C SER A 40 -6.40 2.26 4.97
N ALA A 41 -5.33 1.82 4.30
CA ALA A 41 -5.26 0.48 3.71
C ALA A 41 -5.27 -0.66 4.74
N GLN A 42 -5.03 -0.35 6.03
CA GLN A 42 -4.99 -1.32 7.11
C GLN A 42 -6.36 -1.51 7.80
N VAL A 43 -7.24 -0.51 7.73
CA VAL A 43 -8.46 -0.41 8.56
C VAL A 43 -9.73 -0.86 7.84
N GLU A 44 -9.76 -0.92 6.51
CA GLU A 44 -11.01 -1.16 5.78
C GLU A 44 -11.49 -2.63 5.88
N PRO A 45 -12.64 -2.91 6.53
CA PRO A 45 -13.18 -4.26 6.65
C PRO A 45 -13.97 -4.71 5.41
N GLU A 46 -14.31 -3.77 4.51
CA GLU A 46 -15.15 -4.02 3.32
C GLU A 46 -14.35 -4.11 2.01
N ALA A 47 -13.12 -3.58 1.97
CA ALA A 47 -12.26 -3.65 0.80
C ALA A 47 -11.58 -5.02 0.71
N SER A 48 -11.47 -5.56 -0.51
CA SER A 48 -10.70 -6.78 -0.72
C SER A 48 -9.22 -6.53 -0.40
N LEU A 49 -8.50 -7.56 0.06
CA LEU A 49 -7.08 -7.43 0.38
C LEU A 49 -6.24 -6.98 -0.84
N ALA A 50 -6.71 -7.31 -2.04
CA ALA A 50 -6.14 -6.85 -3.31
C ALA A 50 -6.31 -5.33 -3.49
N GLU A 51 -7.47 -4.76 -3.17
CA GLU A 51 -7.70 -3.31 -3.22
C GLU A 51 -6.88 -2.56 -2.18
N CYS A 52 -6.79 -3.08 -0.96
CA CYS A 52 -5.92 -2.50 0.07
C CYS A 52 -4.46 -2.49 -0.38
N ALA A 53 -4.00 -3.58 -1.00
CA ALA A 53 -2.65 -3.66 -1.54
C ALA A 53 -2.43 -2.70 -2.71
N GLU A 54 -3.38 -2.61 -3.65
CA GLU A 54 -3.28 -1.68 -4.78
C GLU A 54 -3.24 -0.22 -4.30
N ARG A 55 -4.05 0.16 -3.32
CA ARG A 55 -4.02 1.51 -2.74
C ARG A 55 -2.68 1.81 -2.06
N ALA A 56 -2.15 0.87 -1.27
CA ALA A 56 -0.84 1.04 -0.64
C ALA A 56 0.27 1.21 -1.68
N ILE A 57 0.25 0.42 -2.76
CA ILE A 57 1.20 0.52 -3.87
C ILE A 57 1.10 1.87 -4.57
N ARG A 58 -0.12 2.32 -4.91
CA ARG A 58 -0.33 3.63 -5.56
C ARG A 58 0.14 4.79 -4.68
N ALA A 59 -0.06 4.72 -3.38
CA ALA A 59 0.43 5.74 -2.45
C ALA A 59 1.97 5.80 -2.45
N LEU A 60 2.64 4.65 -2.47
CA LEU A 60 4.10 4.54 -2.58
C LEU A 60 4.61 5.06 -3.94
N GLU A 61 3.91 4.76 -5.03
CA GLU A 61 4.23 5.28 -6.37
C GLU A 61 4.09 6.79 -6.47
N PHE A 62 3.02 7.34 -5.88
CA PHE A 62 2.82 8.78 -5.80
C PHE A 62 3.95 9.45 -5.01
N PHE A 63 4.35 8.83 -3.89
CA PHE A 63 5.47 9.29 -3.08
C PHE A 63 6.79 9.31 -3.87
N TRP A 64 7.06 8.28 -4.69
CA TRP A 64 8.26 8.25 -5.55
C TRP A 64 8.23 9.25 -6.71
N SER A 65 7.04 9.64 -7.14
CA SER A 65 6.87 10.59 -8.25
C SER A 65 7.22 12.02 -7.83
N ASP A 66 7.36 12.28 -6.54
CA ASP A 66 7.77 13.58 -6.02
C ASP A 66 9.25 13.58 -5.64
N GLU A 67 10.06 14.22 -6.50
CA GLU A 67 11.51 14.32 -6.33
C GLU A 67 11.90 15.07 -5.03
N ALA A 68 11.12 16.06 -4.60
CA ALA A 68 11.43 16.85 -3.41
C ALA A 68 11.23 16.03 -2.13
N ILE A 69 10.12 15.28 -2.07
CA ILE A 69 9.84 14.36 -0.96
C ILE A 69 10.89 13.24 -0.92
N CYS A 70 11.25 12.68 -2.09
CA CYS A 70 12.28 11.64 -2.18
C CYS A 70 13.64 12.13 -1.70
N ALA A 71 14.05 13.34 -2.08
CA ALA A 71 15.33 13.92 -1.64
C ALA A 71 15.38 14.11 -0.11
N ASN A 72 14.28 14.57 0.49
CA ASN A 72 14.17 14.76 1.94
C ASN A 72 14.08 13.44 2.71
N SER A 73 13.71 12.35 2.04
CA SER A 73 13.44 11.04 2.65
C SER A 73 14.40 9.95 2.19
N ALA A 74 15.56 10.32 1.64
CA ALA A 74 16.50 9.39 0.99
C ALA A 74 16.91 8.21 1.89
N ALA A 75 17.03 8.43 3.19
CA ALA A 75 17.35 7.39 4.17
C ALA A 75 16.25 6.33 4.35
N LEU A 76 15.00 6.67 4.03
CA LEU A 76 13.82 5.79 4.17
C LEU A 76 13.46 5.06 2.87
N LEU A 77 13.96 5.56 1.73
CA LEU A 77 13.70 4.99 0.41
C LEU A 77 14.02 3.50 0.26
N PRO A 78 15.15 2.96 0.75
CA PRO A 78 15.45 1.53 0.56
C PRO A 78 14.42 0.62 1.26
N ASP A 79 14.03 0.93 2.49
CA ASP A 79 13.04 0.16 3.25
C ASP A 79 11.62 0.30 2.68
N LEU A 80 11.24 1.51 2.26
CA LEU A 80 9.96 1.76 1.60
C LEU A 80 9.86 1.04 0.25
N ARG A 81 10.96 0.98 -0.51
CA ARG A 81 11.02 0.28 -1.79
C ARG A 81 10.89 -1.22 -1.61
N ALA A 82 11.63 -1.81 -0.67
CA ALA A 82 11.54 -3.23 -0.36
C ALA A 82 10.11 -3.62 0.04
N SER A 83 9.49 -2.84 0.95
CA SER A 83 8.10 -3.04 1.37
C SER A 83 7.13 -2.98 0.19
N ALA A 84 7.34 -2.07 -0.76
CA ALA A 84 6.46 -1.94 -1.92
C ALA A 84 6.59 -3.12 -2.90
N GLU A 85 7.79 -3.66 -3.09
CA GLU A 85 8.03 -4.84 -3.92
C GLU A 85 7.37 -6.09 -3.29
N ASP A 86 7.49 -6.26 -1.98
CA ASP A 86 6.82 -7.33 -1.24
C ASP A 86 5.29 -7.20 -1.30
N LEU A 87 4.75 -5.99 -1.13
CA LEU A 87 3.31 -5.71 -1.24
C LEU A 87 2.78 -6.00 -2.65
N ARG A 88 3.54 -5.66 -3.71
CA ARG A 88 3.19 -6.03 -5.10
C ARG A 88 3.20 -7.53 -5.30
N SER A 89 4.22 -8.22 -4.80
CA SER A 89 4.32 -9.68 -4.93
C SER A 89 3.13 -10.37 -4.27
N ILE A 90 2.77 -9.95 -3.05
CA ILE A 90 1.61 -10.49 -2.34
C ILE A 90 0.31 -10.13 -3.02
N SER A 91 0.15 -8.90 -3.50
CA SER A 91 -1.03 -8.49 -4.28
C SER A 91 -1.25 -9.43 -5.47
N GLN A 92 -0.18 -9.77 -6.21
CA GLN A 92 -0.24 -10.73 -7.32
C GLN A 92 -0.60 -12.15 -6.87
N ILE A 93 -0.09 -12.60 -5.72
CA ILE A 93 -0.44 -13.90 -5.14
C ILE A 93 -1.92 -13.94 -4.74
N ILE A 94 -2.42 -12.88 -4.11
CA ILE A 94 -3.82 -12.76 -3.70
C ILE A 94 -4.72 -12.80 -4.94
N VAL A 95 -4.46 -11.95 -5.94
CA VAL A 95 -5.22 -11.91 -7.18
C VAL A 95 -5.16 -13.26 -7.92
N GLY A 96 -3.98 -13.89 -7.97
CA GLY A 96 -3.80 -15.21 -8.55
C GLY A 96 -4.55 -16.33 -7.81
N GLN A 97 -4.79 -16.18 -6.50
CA GLN A 97 -5.52 -17.14 -5.67
C GLN A 97 -7.03 -16.88 -5.62
N THR A 98 -7.46 -15.63 -5.75
CA THR A 98 -8.89 -15.26 -5.83
C THR A 98 -9.46 -15.34 -7.26
N GLY A 99 -8.62 -15.60 -8.26
CA GLY A 99 -8.95 -15.36 -9.66
C GLY A 99 -9.04 -13.86 -9.96
N PRO A 100 -9.03 -13.44 -11.25
CA PRO A 100 -9.38 -12.07 -11.59
C PRO A 100 -10.71 -11.77 -10.90
N ALA A 101 -10.73 -10.72 -10.07
CA ALA A 101 -11.92 -10.29 -9.33
C ALA A 101 -13.11 -10.42 -10.27
N ALA A 102 -14.03 -11.33 -9.92
CA ALA A 102 -15.05 -11.82 -10.83
C ALA A 102 -15.63 -10.65 -11.61
N ASP A 103 -15.44 -10.70 -12.92
CA ASP A 103 -16.11 -9.89 -13.90
C ASP A 103 -17.63 -9.96 -13.58
N ARG A 104 -18.12 -8.97 -12.83
CA ARG A 104 -19.56 -8.79 -12.55
C ARG A 104 -20.23 -8.12 -13.75
N ASN A 105 -19.79 -8.43 -14.97
CA ASN A 105 -20.43 -7.98 -16.18
C ASN A 105 -20.83 -9.19 -17.03
N SER A 106 -21.63 -10.08 -16.45
CA SER A 106 -22.48 -10.97 -17.23
C SER A 106 -23.69 -10.16 -17.70
N PRO A 107 -23.83 -9.80 -19.00
CA PRO A 107 -25.14 -9.43 -19.51
C PRO A 107 -25.98 -10.70 -19.55
N THR A 108 -26.78 -10.95 -18.52
CA THR A 108 -27.92 -11.85 -18.66
C THR A 108 -28.96 -11.12 -19.50
N GLN A 109 -29.07 -11.45 -20.78
CA GLN A 109 -30.34 -11.33 -21.50
C GLN A 109 -30.63 -12.62 -22.26
N GLU A 110 -31.77 -13.19 -21.86
CA GLU A 110 -32.36 -14.47 -22.23
C GLU A 110 -32.73 -14.55 -23.72
N SER A 111 -32.74 -15.77 -24.26
CA SER A 111 -33.40 -16.13 -25.53
C SER A 111 -34.88 -16.41 -25.33
#